data_AF-A0A7S1J0Y7-F1
#
_entry.id   AF-A0A7S1J0Y7-F1
#
_cell.length_a   1.000
_cell.length_b   1.000
_cell.length_c   1.000
_cell.angle_alpha   90.00
_cell.angle_beta   90.00
_cell.angle_gamma   90.00
#
_symmetry.space_group_name_H-M   'P 1'
#
loop_
_entity.id
_entity.type
_entity.pdbx_description
1 polymer ?
#
loop_
_entity_poly.entity_id
_entity_poly.type
_entity_poly.pdbx_seq_one_letter_code
_entity_poly.pdbx_strand_id
1 'polypeptide(L)'
;RDAGPLPRSVLAYRGICMSAAHYEQGHVVVWSAFTSASMSLHVARSFCHSEHVGDGEPPGPRTLIFLETSSAVCVADLSHFPGEAELLLLPGASFTVGQVSCAKFERYTNGVRFIDFKELGNGDSVMVPDTNIAATPSPLPGEFSEVQAPRVYEAP
;
A
#
# COMPACT_ATOMS: atom_id res chain seq x y z
N ARG A 1 -18.04 -15.32 13.74
CA ARG A 1 -18.60 -14.18 12.98
C ARG A 1 -17.68 -14.05 11.79
N ASP A 2 -18.21 -14.25 10.59
CA ASP A 2 -17.41 -14.48 9.39
C ASP A 2 -16.73 -13.19 8.93
N ALA A 3 -15.45 -13.29 8.57
CA ALA A 3 -14.74 -12.27 7.80
C ALA A 3 -15.38 -12.22 6.40
N GLY A 4 -16.43 -11.43 6.27
CA GLY A 4 -17.15 -11.22 5.01
C GLY A 4 -16.53 -10.08 4.20
N PRO A 5 -16.70 -10.06 2.87
CA PRO A 5 -16.36 -8.90 2.05
C PRO A 5 -17.08 -7.64 2.55
N LEU A 6 -16.37 -6.52 2.57
CA LEU A 6 -16.89 -5.24 3.05
C LEU A 6 -18.02 -4.73 2.12
N PRO A 7 -19.13 -4.18 2.64
CA PRO A 7 -20.17 -3.59 1.80
C PRO A 7 -19.70 -2.22 1.28
N ARG A 8 -19.79 -2.00 -0.05
CA ARG A 8 -19.33 -0.79 -0.76
C ARG A 8 -17.83 -0.51 -0.61
N SER A 9 -17.28 0.37 -1.46
CA SER A 9 -15.89 0.80 -1.32
C SER A 9 -15.67 1.42 0.06
N VAL A 10 -14.56 1.05 0.69
CA VAL A 10 -14.11 1.51 1.99
C VAL A 10 -12.85 2.33 1.81
N LEU A 11 -12.74 3.42 2.58
CA LEU A 11 -11.53 4.20 2.68
C LEU A 11 -10.61 3.58 3.73
N ALA A 12 -9.40 3.23 3.29
CA ALA A 12 -8.31 2.70 4.09
C ALA A 12 -7.07 3.57 3.93
N TYR A 13 -6.10 3.39 4.82
CA TYR A 13 -4.87 4.16 4.88
C TYR A 13 -3.67 3.25 5.04
N ARG A 14 -2.57 3.56 4.35
CA ARG A 14 -1.29 2.87 4.49
C ARG A 14 -0.16 3.87 4.63
N GLY A 15 0.56 3.80 5.74
CA GLY A 15 1.81 4.54 5.92
C GLY A 15 3.01 3.72 5.50
N ILE A 16 3.96 4.35 4.83
CA ILE A 16 5.22 3.73 4.44
C ILE A 16 6.36 4.69 4.75
N CYS A 17 7.37 4.20 5.47
CA CYS A 17 8.60 4.94 5.76
C CYS A 17 9.63 4.82 4.62
N MET A 18 9.21 5.07 3.39
CA MET A 18 10.09 5.19 2.23
C MET A 18 9.49 6.12 1.18
N SER A 19 10.32 6.52 0.21
CA SER A 19 9.88 7.28 -0.95
C SER A 19 9.04 6.39 -1.85
N ALA A 20 7.83 6.83 -2.15
CA ALA A 20 6.99 6.19 -3.16
C ALA A 20 6.98 7.00 -4.47
N ALA A 21 8.07 7.71 -4.78
CA ALA A 21 8.16 8.66 -5.90
C ALA A 21 7.76 8.09 -7.27
N HIS A 22 7.86 6.77 -7.46
CA HIS A 22 7.50 6.07 -8.68
C HIS A 22 5.99 6.03 -8.96
N TYR A 23 5.14 6.35 -7.97
CA TYR A 23 3.71 6.51 -8.23
C TYR A 23 3.42 7.89 -8.79
N GLU A 24 2.85 7.94 -9.98
CA GLU A 24 2.45 9.16 -10.67
C GLU A 24 0.95 9.10 -10.96
N GLN A 25 0.30 10.26 -10.95
CA GLN A 25 -1.13 10.35 -11.18
C GLN A 25 -1.51 9.78 -12.55
N GLY A 26 -2.54 8.95 -12.58
CA GLY A 26 -3.01 8.25 -13.78
C GLY A 26 -2.38 6.87 -13.99
N HIS A 27 -1.30 6.52 -13.28
CA HIS A 27 -0.73 5.17 -13.40
C HIS A 27 -1.61 4.11 -12.75
N VAL A 28 -1.49 2.88 -13.26
CA VAL A 28 -2.04 1.68 -12.63
C VAL A 28 -0.94 0.98 -11.85
N VAL A 29 -1.25 0.59 -10.61
CA VAL A 29 -0.35 -0.10 -9.71
C VAL A 29 -0.92 -1.46 -9.39
N VAL A 30 -0.10 -2.51 -9.53
CA VAL A 30 -0.46 -3.87 -9.13
C VAL A 30 0.45 -4.30 -7.99
N TRP A 31 -0.15 -4.59 -6.83
CA TRP A 31 0.57 -5.08 -5.66
C TRP A 31 0.73 -6.59 -5.73
N SER A 32 1.96 -7.06 -5.93
CA SER A 32 2.29 -8.49 -6.05
C SER A 32 2.28 -9.25 -4.72
N ALA A 33 2.23 -8.54 -3.59
CA ALA A 33 2.25 -9.12 -2.27
C ALA A 33 1.02 -8.70 -1.47
N PHE A 34 0.75 -9.43 -0.38
CA PHE A 34 -0.23 -9.02 0.61
C PHE A 34 0.10 -7.61 1.10
N THR A 35 -0.92 -6.76 1.13
CA THR A 35 -0.75 -5.38 1.56
C THR A 35 -1.66 -5.09 2.74
N SER A 36 -1.05 -4.76 3.88
CA SER A 36 -1.78 -4.33 5.08
C SER A 36 -2.12 -2.84 4.99
N ALA A 37 -3.33 -2.50 5.38
CA ALA A 37 -3.84 -1.14 5.50
C ALA A 37 -4.69 -1.04 6.77
N SER A 38 -5.03 0.17 7.18
CA SER A 38 -5.87 0.39 8.36
C SER A 38 -7.00 1.34 8.01
N MET A 39 -8.19 1.14 8.58
CA MET A 39 -9.25 2.14 8.54
C MET A 39 -8.95 3.35 9.45
N SER A 40 -7.93 3.26 10.30
CA SER A 40 -7.47 4.32 11.19
C SER A 40 -6.30 5.09 10.58
N LEU A 41 -6.55 6.34 10.22
CA LEU A 41 -5.52 7.27 9.76
C LEU A 41 -4.39 7.44 10.80
N HIS A 42 -4.72 7.40 12.09
CA HIS A 42 -3.74 7.51 13.16
C HIS A 42 -2.76 6.34 13.17
N VAL A 43 -3.27 5.12 12.99
CA VAL A 43 -2.47 3.90 12.89
C VAL A 43 -1.61 3.95 11.63
N ALA A 44 -2.17 4.25 10.46
CA ALA A 44 -1.37 4.38 9.25
C ALA A 44 -0.23 5.41 9.39
N ARG A 45 -0.46 6.53 10.09
CA ARG A 45 0.60 7.51 10.38
C ARG A 45 1.70 6.96 11.28
N SER A 46 1.41 6.05 12.22
CA SER A 46 2.45 5.45 13.07
C SER A 46 3.48 4.69 12.22
N PHE A 47 3.04 4.01 11.16
CA PHE A 47 3.90 3.31 10.19
C PHE A 47 4.68 4.24 9.24
N CYS A 48 4.31 5.53 9.16
CA CYS A 48 5.16 6.53 8.51
C CYS A 48 6.39 6.88 9.38
N HIS A 49 6.45 6.45 10.64
CA HIS A 49 7.57 6.66 11.55
C HIS A 49 8.44 5.41 11.66
N SER A 50 9.54 5.35 10.91
CA SER A 50 10.66 4.53 11.32
C SER A 50 11.43 5.27 12.41
N GLU A 51 11.51 4.68 13.59
CA GLU A 51 12.48 5.05 14.64
C GLU A 51 13.90 4.54 14.31
N HIS A 52 14.09 3.76 13.23
CA HIS A 52 15.40 3.23 12.81
C HIS A 52 16.21 4.22 11.95
N VAL A 53 15.95 5.51 12.11
CA VAL A 53 16.85 6.54 11.64
C VAL A 53 17.96 6.60 12.68
N GLY A 54 19.09 5.94 12.40
CA GLY A 54 20.23 5.90 13.34
C GLY A 54 20.55 7.30 13.87
N ASP A 55 21.02 7.37 15.12
CA ASP A 55 21.29 8.63 15.83
C ASP A 55 22.00 9.66 14.91
N GLY A 56 21.26 10.71 14.51
CA GLY A 56 21.77 11.83 13.72
C GLY A 56 21.39 11.86 12.24
N GLU A 57 20.75 10.83 11.68
CA GLU A 57 20.25 10.87 10.30
C GLU A 57 18.95 11.70 10.22
N PRO A 58 18.75 12.50 9.16
CA PRO A 58 17.49 13.20 8.95
C PRO A 58 16.37 12.20 8.66
N PRO A 59 15.13 12.48 9.08
CA PRO A 59 14.00 11.60 8.79
C PRO A 59 13.86 11.37 7.28
N GLY A 60 13.93 10.11 6.86
CA GLY A 60 13.74 9.71 5.46
C GLY A 60 12.37 10.09 4.90
N PRO A 61 12.19 9.98 3.56
CA PRO A 61 10.93 10.29 2.89
C PRO A 61 9.78 9.40 3.40
N ARG A 62 8.58 10.00 3.52
CA ARG A 62 7.39 9.36 4.08
C ARG A 62 6.25 9.43 3.10
N THR A 63 5.51 8.34 2.98
CA THR A 63 4.35 8.27 2.09
C THR A 63 3.14 7.82 2.89
N LEU A 64 2.03 8.55 2.74
CA LEU A 64 0.72 8.15 3.24
C LEU A 64 -0.20 7.93 2.05
N ILE A 65 -0.70 6.71 1.92
CA ILE A 65 -1.59 6.29 0.83
C ILE A 65 -3.01 6.24 1.36
N PHE A 66 -3.93 6.86 0.62
CA PHE A 66 -5.37 6.79 0.82
C PHE A 66 -5.92 5.78 -0.18
N LEU A 67 -6.59 4.75 0.30
CA LEU A 67 -7.00 3.59 -0.50
C LEU A 67 -8.51 3.52 -0.50
N GLU A 68 -9.14 3.76 -1.63
CA GLU A 68 -10.53 3.37 -1.85
C GLU A 68 -10.55 1.92 -2.38
N THR A 69 -10.99 0.97 -1.56
CA THR A 69 -10.97 -0.47 -1.88
C THR A 69 -12.29 -1.15 -1.51
N SER A 70 -12.69 -2.12 -2.33
CA SER A 70 -13.84 -3.00 -2.12
C SER A 70 -13.45 -4.46 -1.91
N SER A 71 -12.21 -4.86 -2.25
CA SER A 71 -11.73 -6.24 -2.10
C SER A 71 -11.05 -6.52 -0.76
N ALA A 72 -10.71 -5.49 0.01
CA ALA A 72 -10.01 -5.65 1.27
C ALA A 72 -10.82 -6.47 2.29
N VAL A 73 -10.13 -7.36 3.00
CA VAL A 73 -10.71 -8.19 4.05
C VAL A 73 -10.37 -7.57 5.40
N CYS A 74 -11.39 -7.30 6.22
CA CYS A 74 -11.16 -6.87 7.59
C CYS A 74 -10.68 -8.04 8.44
N VAL A 75 -9.50 -7.88 9.06
CA VAL A 75 -8.87 -8.88 9.93
C VAL A 75 -8.70 -8.37 11.36
N ALA A 76 -9.31 -7.22 11.69
CA ALA A 76 -9.23 -6.60 13.02
C ALA A 76 -9.61 -7.57 14.15
N ASP A 77 -10.67 -8.37 13.96
CA ASP A 77 -11.14 -9.35 14.95
C ASP A 77 -10.18 -10.55 15.13
N LEU A 78 -9.26 -10.75 14.19
CA LEU A 78 -8.25 -11.81 14.21
C LEU A 78 -6.85 -11.28 14.60
N SER A 79 -6.69 -9.96 14.68
CA SER A 79 -5.42 -9.31 14.99
C SER A 79 -5.19 -9.22 16.49
N HIS A 80 -3.93 -9.21 16.90
CA HIS A 80 -3.53 -8.99 18.30
C HIS A 80 -3.92 -7.57 18.79
N PHE A 81 -4.12 -6.64 17.85
CA PHE A 81 -4.53 -5.26 18.13
C PHE A 81 -5.82 -4.90 17.37
N PRO A 82 -7.01 -5.30 17.85
CA PRO A 82 -8.27 -5.08 17.13
C PRO A 82 -8.60 -3.59 16.90
N GLY A 83 -8.11 -2.72 17.80
CA GLY A 83 -8.25 -1.26 17.68
C GLY A 83 -7.50 -0.65 16.50
N GLU A 84 -6.61 -1.41 15.84
CA GLU A 84 -5.90 -0.96 14.65
C GLU A 84 -6.77 -1.00 13.39
N ALA A 85 -7.96 -1.63 13.45
CA ALA A 85 -8.88 -1.75 12.33
C ALA A 85 -8.18 -2.21 11.05
N GLU A 86 -7.40 -3.29 11.18
CA GLU A 86 -6.54 -3.81 10.13
C GLU A 86 -7.36 -4.41 8.98
N LEU A 87 -6.96 -4.02 7.77
CA LEU A 87 -7.47 -4.51 6.50
C LEU A 87 -6.33 -5.17 5.73
N LEU A 88 -6.61 -6.32 5.14
CA LEU A 88 -5.67 -7.05 4.31
C LEU A 88 -6.14 -7.08 2.87
N LEU A 89 -5.26 -6.64 1.97
CA LEU A 89 -5.43 -6.78 0.53
C LEU A 89 -4.66 -7.99 0.03
N LEU A 90 -5.31 -8.76 -0.83
CA LEU A 90 -4.71 -9.94 -1.46
C LEU A 90 -3.70 -9.53 -2.56
N PRO A 91 -2.71 -10.38 -2.85
CA PRO A 91 -1.86 -10.23 -4.03
C PRO A 91 -2.69 -10.06 -5.31
N GLY A 92 -2.24 -9.20 -6.21
CA GLY A 92 -2.91 -8.86 -7.46
C GLY A 92 -3.89 -7.69 -7.35
N ALA A 93 -4.11 -7.14 -6.15
CA ALA A 93 -4.92 -5.92 -5.99
C ALA A 93 -4.36 -4.79 -6.87
N SER A 94 -5.25 -4.20 -7.65
CA SER A 94 -4.91 -3.27 -8.72
C SER A 94 -5.57 -1.91 -8.47
N PHE A 95 -4.82 -0.83 -8.64
CA PHE A 95 -5.25 0.52 -8.27
C PHE A 95 -4.88 1.53 -9.34
N THR A 96 -5.76 2.48 -9.62
CA THR A 96 -5.39 3.72 -10.29
C THR A 96 -4.86 4.70 -9.27
N VAL A 97 -3.71 5.29 -9.55
CA VAL A 97 -3.15 6.41 -8.79
C VAL A 97 -3.93 7.67 -9.15
N GLY A 98 -4.67 8.19 -8.18
CA GLY A 98 -5.35 9.47 -8.25
C GLY A 98 -4.39 10.63 -7.97
N GLN A 99 -4.78 11.54 -7.09
CA GLN A 99 -4.00 12.72 -6.79
C GLN A 99 -2.71 12.36 -6.04
N VAL A 100 -1.60 12.97 -6.46
CA VAL A 100 -0.31 12.93 -5.76
C VAL A 100 -0.02 14.34 -5.24
N SER A 101 0.25 14.48 -3.95
CA SER A 101 0.63 15.77 -3.37
C SER A 101 1.76 15.63 -2.34
N CYS A 102 2.48 16.70 -2.09
CA CYS A 102 3.57 16.74 -1.12
C CYS A 102 3.36 17.91 -0.17
N ALA A 103 3.36 17.66 1.14
CA ALA A 103 3.43 18.72 2.14
C ALA A 103 4.78 18.70 2.84
N LYS A 104 5.44 19.85 2.89
CA LYS A 104 6.63 20.05 3.71
C LYS A 104 6.19 20.49 5.09
N PHE A 105 6.73 19.86 6.11
CA PHE A 105 6.56 20.28 7.49
C PHE A 105 7.93 20.66 8.03
N GLU A 106 8.01 21.67 8.89
CA GLU A 106 9.28 22.13 9.48
C GLU A 106 10.08 21.01 10.15
N ARG A 107 9.38 19.99 10.68
CA ARG A 107 9.97 18.82 11.33
C ARG A 107 10.46 17.72 10.36
N TYR A 108 10.10 17.78 9.07
CA TYR A 108 10.46 16.78 8.07
C TYR A 108 11.08 17.47 6.84
N THR A 109 12.40 17.45 6.76
CA THR A 109 13.18 18.01 5.64
C THR A 109 12.75 17.45 4.28
N ASN A 110 12.33 16.17 4.25
CA ASN A 110 11.90 15.47 3.04
C ASN A 110 10.38 15.53 2.78
N GLY A 111 9.61 16.19 3.64
CA GLY A 111 8.16 16.28 3.55
C GLY A 111 7.42 14.95 3.69
N VAL A 112 6.09 15.00 3.57
CA VAL A 112 5.20 13.84 3.51
C VAL A 112 4.50 13.85 2.16
N ARG A 113 4.57 12.74 1.44
CA ARG A 113 3.86 12.50 0.18
C ARG A 113 2.50 11.87 0.50
N PHE A 114 1.45 12.42 -0.07
CA PHE A 114 0.09 11.91 0.02
C PHE A 114 -0.32 11.40 -1.35
N ILE A 115 -0.87 10.20 -1.40
CA ILE A 115 -1.25 9.57 -2.66
C ILE A 115 -2.62 8.91 -2.54
N ASP A 116 -3.52 9.28 -3.44
CA ASP A 116 -4.84 8.65 -3.51
C ASP A 116 -4.79 7.47 -4.46
N PHE A 117 -5.31 6.34 -4.05
CA PHE A 117 -5.41 5.09 -4.80
C PHE A 117 -6.88 4.70 -4.85
N LYS A 118 -7.35 4.39 -6.05
CA LYS A 118 -8.70 3.86 -6.28
C LYS A 118 -8.61 2.47 -6.88
N GLU A 119 -9.19 1.49 -6.19
CA GLU A 119 -9.17 0.11 -6.66
C GLU A 119 -9.92 -0.02 -8.00
N LEU A 120 -9.30 -0.76 -8.91
CA LEU A 120 -9.93 -1.22 -10.14
C LEU A 120 -10.75 -2.46 -9.82
N GLY A 121 -12.04 -2.44 -10.13
CA GLY A 121 -12.89 -3.60 -9.88
C GLY A 121 -12.45 -4.80 -10.72
N ASN A 122 -12.75 -6.03 -10.28
CA ASN A 122 -12.43 -7.27 -11.02
C ASN A 122 -12.98 -7.33 -12.47
N GLY A 123 -13.84 -6.39 -12.89
CA GLY A 123 -14.35 -6.27 -14.26
C GLY A 123 -13.58 -5.28 -15.16
N ASP A 124 -12.76 -4.40 -14.58
CA ASP A 124 -11.90 -3.48 -15.32
C ASP A 124 -10.62 -4.22 -15.66
N SER A 125 -10.69 -5.02 -16.73
CA SER A 125 -9.57 -5.82 -17.21
C SER A 125 -8.45 -4.90 -17.69
N VAL A 126 -7.51 -4.61 -16.79
CA VAL A 126 -6.23 -4.01 -17.19
C VAL A 126 -5.50 -5.09 -17.99
N MET A 127 -5.36 -4.86 -19.29
CA MET A 127 -4.46 -5.62 -20.14
C MET A 127 -3.03 -5.36 -19.67
N VAL A 128 -2.60 -6.11 -18.66
CA VAL A 128 -1.18 -6.15 -18.27
C VAL A 128 -0.45 -6.81 -19.45
N PRO A 129 0.47 -6.12 -20.15
CA PRO A 129 1.19 -6.74 -21.24
C PRO A 129 1.93 -7.96 -20.71
N ASP A 130 1.73 -9.11 -21.37
CA ASP A 130 2.34 -10.42 -21.11
C ASP A 130 3.87 -10.31 -21.12
N THR A 131 4.42 -9.84 -20.02
CA THR A 131 5.85 -9.83 -19.77
C THR A 131 6.13 -11.03 -18.89
N ASN A 132 6.44 -12.14 -19.58
CA ASN A 132 7.08 -13.34 -19.06
C ASN A 132 7.07 -13.44 -17.53
N ILE A 133 6.05 -14.10 -16.98
CA ILE A 133 6.15 -14.72 -15.66
C ILE A 133 7.16 -15.87 -15.83
N ALA A 134 8.45 -15.54 -15.88
CA ALA A 134 9.47 -16.50 -15.54
C ALA A 134 9.19 -16.84 -14.08
N ALA A 135 8.65 -18.04 -13.86
CA ALA A 135 8.46 -18.60 -12.53
C ALA A 135 9.80 -18.55 -11.81
N THR A 136 10.01 -17.54 -10.97
CA THR A 136 11.09 -17.56 -9.99
C THR A 136 10.77 -18.72 -9.07
N PRO A 137 11.64 -19.74 -8.96
CA PRO A 137 11.41 -20.85 -8.06
C PRO A 137 11.20 -20.31 -6.65
N SER A 138 10.16 -20.79 -5.96
CA SER A 138 9.87 -20.41 -4.57
C SER A 138 11.12 -20.62 -3.72
N PRO A 139 11.54 -19.61 -2.91
CA PRO A 139 12.63 -19.82 -1.98
C PRO A 139 12.24 -20.91 -0.98
N LEU A 140 13.22 -21.73 -0.60
CA LEU A 140 13.08 -22.72 0.45
C LEU A 140 12.67 -22.03 1.78
N PRO A 141 11.96 -22.73 2.68
CA PRO A 141 11.57 -22.17 3.96
C PRO A 141 12.83 -21.78 4.76
N GLY A 142 13.12 -20.48 4.82
CA GLY A 142 14.31 -19.94 5.49
C GLY A 142 14.87 -18.66 4.85
N GLU A 143 14.56 -18.37 3.58
CA GLU A 143 14.93 -17.12 2.94
C GLU A 143 13.74 -16.15 2.92
N PHE A 144 13.86 -15.04 3.66
CA PHE A 144 12.97 -13.90 3.50
C PHE A 144 13.24 -13.31 2.11
N SER A 145 12.41 -13.69 1.14
CA SER A 145 12.39 -13.08 -0.19
C SER A 145 12.21 -11.57 -0.03
N GLU A 146 13.08 -10.78 -0.66
CA GLU A 146 12.88 -9.34 -0.78
C GLU A 146 11.43 -9.06 -1.15
N VAL A 147 10.78 -8.17 -0.40
CA VAL A 147 9.43 -7.70 -0.69
C VAL A 147 9.47 -7.10 -2.09
N GLN A 148 8.99 -7.85 -3.08
CA GLN A 148 9.04 -7.43 -4.47
C GLN A 148 8.21 -6.17 -4.63
N ALA A 149 8.83 -5.10 -5.13
CA ALA A 149 8.18 -3.82 -5.25
C ALA A 149 6.93 -3.90 -6.15
N PRO A 150 5.90 -3.09 -5.87
CA PRO A 150 4.74 -2.89 -6.73
C PRO A 150 5.11 -2.66 -8.20
N ARG A 151 4.36 -3.27 -9.12
CA ARG A 151 4.52 -2.99 -10.56
C ARG A 151 3.67 -1.78 -10.93
N VAL A 152 4.23 -0.85 -11.70
CA VAL A 152 3.59 0.37 -12.15
C VAL A 152 3.44 0.33 -13.67
N TYR A 153 2.26 0.67 -14.17
CA TYR A 153 1.88 0.68 -15.58
C TYR A 153 1.28 2.05 -15.95
N GLU A 154 1.49 2.50 -17.18
CA GLU A 154 0.74 3.63 -17.73
C GLU A 154 -0.71 3.19 -18.00
N ALA A 155 -1.69 4.06 -17.73
CA ALA A 155 -3.07 3.81 -18.14
C ALA A 155 -3.20 3.89 -19.68
N PRO A 156 -4.09 3.09 -20.30
CA PRO A 156 -4.34 3.12 -21.75
C PRO A 156 -4.95 4.45 -22.23
#